data_AF-A0AA90H1I1-F1
#
_entry.id   AF-A0AA90H1I1-F1
#
_cell.length_a   1.000
_cell.length_b   1.000
_cell.length_c   1.000
_cell.angle_alpha   90.00
_cell.angle_beta   90.00
_cell.angle_gamma   90.00
#
_symmetry.space_group_name_H-M   'P 1'
#
loop_
_entity.id
_entity.type
_entity.pdbx_description
1 polymer ?
#
loop_
_entity_poly.entity_id
_entity_poly.type
_entity_poly.pdbx_seq_one_letter_code
_entity_poly.pdbx_strand_id
1 'polypeptide(L)'
;MSYELPNTAVDALNFIGLPWPAVDEDQLHGWASDVREFVTEINDISRMSHTAVQSLRTGNQSSFVRTLADNWDHYHSEISGLKPVLDAFADALDISADAVLAQKIVVSGAVVALGVELIATQGEAVFTLGLAEGELPAEVALTKEAVKFALQELENKLIGYLINQAADELSRQIGRSATKMLLGGANVVFEATSLQADYAALGNIAGTAAKYRGRTETVSMAARRKTASREVETHESGGRWHVVEILLAALRSIAEDVFAKLPGVLHTVLGDLEKDLKKAEATLKKADEDLAGHTPHPETDTPATVDAVPAAVAVPAAVALARGRPSETPVYHVADDGTVTRLNADRSKSPLTEDDKARLGLQDSSIGRPKRGERKAALKNDDEGRVTPRPQASSSQVPLGSTDLARATQLARHADKSYGGYVKGRNGTTFKSNNYAAARMAGTGGKGDFILVGRSNGYRHSERMVGIPFLRQGDEGRVHEVYTERAPCADGANCSAWLGERFPPTISVTHSVEYGTTDASKSAGNKAMEDYLNALKASR
;
A
#
# COMPACT_ATOMS: atom_id res chain seq x y z
N MET A 1 -9.69 -22.07 -28.78
CA MET A 1 -11.04 -22.65 -29.02
C MET A 1 -11.30 -23.49 -27.80
N SER A 2 -12.29 -23.08 -27.02
CA SER A 2 -12.63 -23.73 -25.76
C SER A 2 -13.06 -25.17 -26.01
N TYR A 3 -12.62 -26.05 -25.13
CA TYR A 3 -12.95 -27.46 -25.16
C TYR A 3 -14.29 -27.64 -24.42
N GLU A 4 -15.40 -27.58 -25.15
CA GLU A 4 -16.74 -27.80 -24.58
C GLU A 4 -17.45 -29.00 -25.19
N LEU A 5 -18.22 -29.69 -24.36
CA LEU A 5 -19.04 -30.83 -24.76
C LEU A 5 -20.50 -30.40 -25.00
N PRO A 6 -21.24 -31.07 -25.90
CA PRO A 6 -22.68 -30.87 -26.03
C PRO A 6 -23.40 -31.11 -24.69
N ASN A 7 -24.44 -30.33 -24.38
CA ASN A 7 -25.20 -30.42 -23.12
C ASN A 7 -25.63 -31.85 -22.78
N THR A 8 -26.07 -32.62 -23.79
CA THR A 8 -26.49 -34.01 -23.61
C THR A 8 -25.37 -34.93 -23.14
N ALA A 9 -24.11 -34.65 -23.53
CA ALA A 9 -22.95 -35.38 -23.03
C ALA A 9 -22.61 -34.96 -21.60
N VAL A 10 -22.67 -33.66 -21.27
CA VAL A 10 -22.47 -33.15 -19.91
C VAL A 10 -23.47 -33.74 -18.93
N ASP A 11 -24.77 -33.78 -19.29
CA ASP A 11 -25.82 -34.38 -18.48
C ASP A 11 -25.55 -35.86 -18.19
N ALA A 12 -25.08 -36.60 -19.20
CA ALA A 12 -24.74 -38.01 -19.06
C ALA A 12 -23.54 -38.22 -18.11
N LEU A 13 -22.52 -37.37 -18.19
CA LEU A 13 -21.35 -37.40 -17.30
C LEU A 13 -21.73 -37.11 -15.84
N ASN A 14 -22.54 -36.08 -15.63
CA ASN A 14 -23.04 -35.72 -14.30
C ASN A 14 -23.89 -36.85 -13.71
N PHE A 15 -24.73 -37.49 -14.52
CA PHE A 15 -25.59 -38.60 -14.09
C PHE A 15 -24.78 -39.83 -13.64
N ILE A 16 -23.63 -40.11 -14.25
CA ILE A 16 -22.74 -41.20 -13.82
C ILE A 16 -21.79 -40.82 -12.69
N GLY A 17 -21.87 -39.59 -12.17
CA GLY A 17 -21.05 -39.09 -11.07
C GLY A 17 -19.65 -38.64 -11.48
N LEU A 18 -19.47 -38.21 -12.73
CA LEU A 18 -18.25 -37.59 -13.27
C LEU A 18 -18.55 -36.13 -13.66
N PRO A 19 -18.43 -35.16 -12.74
CA PRO A 19 -18.79 -33.78 -13.06
C PRO A 19 -17.92 -33.19 -14.16
N TRP A 20 -18.53 -32.49 -15.12
CA TRP A 20 -17.81 -31.70 -16.12
C TRP A 20 -17.38 -30.34 -15.55
N PRO A 21 -16.11 -29.93 -15.65
CA PRO A 21 -15.66 -28.60 -15.26
C PRO A 21 -16.06 -27.57 -16.32
N ALA A 22 -17.33 -27.15 -16.27
CA ALA A 22 -17.94 -26.19 -17.20
C ALA A 22 -17.45 -24.74 -16.99
N VAL A 23 -16.14 -24.53 -17.13
CA VAL A 23 -15.49 -23.23 -17.15
C VAL A 23 -14.83 -23.07 -18.52
N ASP A 24 -15.09 -21.95 -19.18
CA ASP A 24 -14.46 -21.63 -20.45
C ASP A 24 -13.03 -21.08 -20.22
N GLU A 25 -12.02 -21.88 -20.56
CA GLU A 25 -10.61 -21.53 -20.43
C GLU A 25 -10.19 -20.38 -21.36
N ASP A 26 -10.78 -20.27 -22.55
CA ASP A 26 -10.51 -19.18 -23.49
C ASP A 26 -11.02 -17.85 -22.91
N GLN A 27 -12.11 -17.89 -22.13
CA GLN A 27 -12.59 -16.72 -21.40
C GLN A 27 -11.62 -16.30 -20.30
N LEU A 28 -11.08 -17.23 -19.50
CA LEU A 28 -10.10 -16.91 -18.46
C LEU A 28 -8.80 -16.31 -19.05
N HIS A 29 -8.27 -16.89 -20.13
CA HIS A 29 -7.13 -16.32 -20.86
C HIS A 29 -7.44 -14.94 -21.43
N GLY A 30 -8.65 -14.76 -21.93
CA GLY A 30 -9.08 -13.48 -22.44
C GLY A 30 -9.18 -12.41 -21.36
N TRP A 31 -9.65 -12.74 -20.15
CA TRP A 31 -9.60 -11.84 -19.01
C TRP A 31 -8.17 -11.50 -18.60
N ALA A 32 -7.26 -12.47 -18.61
CA ALA A 32 -5.83 -12.23 -18.34
C ALA A 32 -5.24 -11.23 -19.34
N SER A 33 -5.57 -11.38 -20.62
CA SER A 33 -5.17 -10.44 -21.68
C SER A 33 -5.75 -9.04 -21.47
N ASP A 34 -7.04 -8.95 -21.15
CA ASP A 34 -7.73 -7.67 -20.91
C ASP A 34 -7.14 -6.91 -19.70
N VAL A 35 -6.80 -7.64 -18.62
CA VAL A 35 -6.11 -7.06 -17.44
C VAL A 35 -4.72 -6.53 -17.79
N ARG A 36 -3.94 -7.30 -18.57
CA ARG A 36 -2.58 -6.90 -19.00
C ARG A 36 -2.58 -5.70 -19.96
N GLU A 37 -3.55 -5.65 -20.87
CA GLU A 37 -3.75 -4.52 -21.77
C GLU A 37 -4.09 -3.27 -20.96
N PHE A 38 -5.09 -3.37 -20.08
CA PHE A 38 -5.53 -2.27 -19.23
C PHE A 38 -4.42 -1.71 -18.34
N VAL A 39 -3.65 -2.58 -17.67
CA VAL A 39 -2.56 -2.13 -16.79
C VAL A 39 -1.44 -1.45 -17.57
N THR A 40 -1.15 -1.90 -18.80
CA THR A 40 -0.18 -1.27 -19.69
C THR A 40 -0.63 0.14 -20.06
N GLU A 41 -1.89 0.30 -20.46
CA GLU A 41 -2.45 1.60 -20.85
C GLU A 41 -2.47 2.61 -19.69
N ILE A 42 -2.90 2.18 -18.49
CA ILE A 42 -2.93 3.05 -17.31
C ILE A 42 -1.51 3.45 -16.86
N ASN A 43 -0.54 2.53 -16.93
CA ASN A 43 0.85 2.84 -16.61
C ASN A 43 1.49 3.81 -17.62
N ASP A 44 1.15 3.67 -18.91
CA ASP A 44 1.62 4.60 -19.93
C ASP A 44 1.01 6.00 -19.72
N ILE A 45 -0.29 6.09 -19.42
CA ILE A 45 -0.93 7.37 -19.07
C ILE A 45 -0.23 8.01 -17.86
N SER A 46 0.03 7.22 -16.81
CA SER A 46 0.72 7.67 -15.61
C SER A 46 2.13 8.21 -15.91
N ARG A 47 2.93 7.45 -16.68
CA ARG A 47 4.29 7.83 -17.08
C ARG A 47 4.33 9.09 -17.93
N MET A 48 3.43 9.19 -18.91
CA MET A 48 3.33 10.36 -19.79
C MET A 48 2.91 11.61 -19.01
N SER A 49 1.95 11.47 -18.09
CA SER A 49 1.53 12.56 -17.19
C SER A 49 2.67 13.00 -16.28
N HIS A 50 3.39 12.04 -15.71
CA HIS A 50 4.55 12.28 -14.86
C HIS A 50 5.66 13.03 -15.58
N THR A 51 6.02 12.60 -16.78
CA THR A 51 7.02 13.28 -17.60
C THR A 51 6.60 14.71 -17.92
N ALA A 52 5.31 14.93 -18.25
CA ALA A 52 4.79 16.27 -18.54
C ALA A 52 4.91 17.19 -17.32
N VAL A 53 4.48 16.74 -16.12
CA VAL A 53 4.59 17.54 -14.90
C VAL A 53 6.04 17.79 -14.50
N GLN A 54 6.93 16.80 -14.60
CA GLN A 54 8.35 16.96 -14.29
C GLN A 54 9.05 17.96 -15.24
N SER A 55 8.60 18.05 -16.50
CA SER A 55 9.11 19.05 -17.45
C SER A 55 8.85 20.51 -17.00
N LEU A 56 7.77 20.77 -16.25
CA LEU A 56 7.53 22.09 -15.66
C LEU A 56 8.55 22.42 -14.59
N ARG A 57 8.93 21.43 -13.79
CA ARG A 57 9.89 21.61 -12.70
C ARG A 57 11.26 22.05 -13.20
N THR A 58 11.66 21.59 -14.38
CA THR A 58 12.93 22.00 -15.01
C THR A 58 12.96 23.45 -15.50
N GLY A 59 11.80 24.06 -15.78
CA GLY A 59 11.70 25.44 -16.29
C GLY A 59 11.12 26.46 -15.31
N ASN A 60 10.66 26.04 -14.13
CA ASN A 60 9.87 26.88 -13.22
C ASN A 60 10.39 26.80 -11.78
N GLN A 61 10.62 27.96 -11.14
CA GLN A 61 11.11 28.06 -9.76
C GLN A 61 10.01 28.19 -8.70
N SER A 62 8.74 28.11 -9.08
CA SER A 62 7.62 28.24 -8.14
C SER A 62 7.53 27.07 -7.17
N SER A 63 7.21 27.36 -5.91
CA SER A 63 6.88 26.35 -4.90
C SER A 63 5.65 25.53 -5.33
N PHE A 64 4.69 26.16 -5.99
CA PHE A 64 3.54 25.50 -6.61
C PHE A 64 3.93 24.37 -7.56
N VAL A 65 4.79 24.63 -8.56
CA VAL A 65 5.19 23.59 -9.53
C VAL A 65 5.99 22.48 -8.87
N ARG A 66 6.81 22.77 -7.86
CA ARG A 66 7.53 21.74 -7.10
C ARG A 66 6.56 20.85 -6.33
N THR A 67 5.64 21.42 -5.55
CA THR A 67 4.61 20.66 -4.81
C THR A 67 3.72 19.85 -5.76
N LEU A 68 3.38 20.41 -6.92
CA LEU A 68 2.64 19.70 -7.95
C LEU A 68 3.41 18.49 -8.48
N ALA A 69 4.70 18.66 -8.80
CA ALA A 69 5.56 17.59 -9.27
C ALA A 69 5.76 16.50 -8.22
N ASP A 70 5.95 16.88 -6.95
CA ASP A 70 6.10 15.94 -5.83
C ASP A 70 4.80 15.16 -5.57
N ASN A 71 3.63 15.81 -5.66
CA ASN A 71 2.34 15.13 -5.60
C ASN A 71 2.14 14.17 -6.78
N TRP A 72 2.63 14.55 -7.96
CA TRP A 72 2.54 13.72 -9.15
C TRP A 72 3.50 12.53 -9.12
N ASP A 73 4.66 12.66 -8.47
CA ASP A 73 5.55 11.54 -8.15
C ASP A 73 4.82 10.50 -7.28
N HIS A 74 4.04 10.96 -6.29
CA HIS A 74 3.25 10.09 -5.44
C HIS A 74 2.17 9.33 -6.24
N TYR A 75 1.37 10.03 -7.07
CA TYR A 75 0.38 9.38 -7.93
C TYR A 75 1.01 8.37 -8.89
N HIS A 76 2.11 8.75 -9.52
CA HIS A 76 2.83 7.88 -10.44
C HIS A 76 3.32 6.60 -9.73
N SER A 77 3.85 6.74 -8.52
CA SER A 77 4.31 5.61 -7.71
C SER A 77 3.17 4.67 -7.32
N GLU A 78 2.02 5.19 -6.91
CA GLU A 78 0.87 4.36 -6.52
C GLU A 78 0.27 3.62 -7.73
N ILE A 79 0.20 4.27 -8.91
CA ILE A 79 -0.26 3.61 -10.14
C ILE A 79 0.73 2.53 -10.58
N SER A 80 2.03 2.84 -10.55
CA SER A 80 3.08 1.90 -10.95
C SER A 80 3.15 0.70 -10.00
N GLY A 81 2.86 0.92 -8.71
CA GLY A 81 2.79 -0.13 -7.69
C GLY A 81 1.65 -1.13 -7.89
N LEU A 82 0.61 -0.78 -8.67
CA LEU A 82 -0.47 -1.71 -9.01
C LEU A 82 -0.08 -2.69 -10.10
N LYS A 83 0.92 -2.36 -10.93
CA LYS A 83 1.31 -3.19 -12.08
C LYS A 83 1.66 -4.63 -11.69
N PRO A 84 2.56 -4.88 -10.72
CA PRO A 84 2.97 -6.25 -10.38
C PRO A 84 1.82 -7.11 -9.84
N VAL A 85 0.84 -6.49 -9.16
CA VAL A 85 -0.30 -7.21 -8.57
C VAL A 85 -1.34 -7.56 -9.65
N LEU A 86 -1.59 -6.63 -10.59
CA LEU A 86 -2.43 -6.89 -11.75
C LEU A 86 -1.82 -7.94 -12.69
N ASP A 87 -0.50 -7.88 -12.93
CA ASP A 87 0.23 -8.89 -13.69
C ASP A 87 0.11 -10.27 -13.01
N ALA A 88 0.33 -10.34 -11.69
CA ALA A 88 0.22 -11.59 -10.93
C ALA A 88 -1.20 -12.18 -10.94
N PHE A 89 -2.23 -11.33 -10.93
CA PHE A 89 -3.62 -11.77 -11.09
C PHE A 89 -3.90 -12.30 -12.50
N ALA A 90 -3.37 -11.64 -13.54
CA ALA A 90 -3.46 -12.14 -14.91
C ALA A 90 -2.73 -13.48 -15.08
N ASP A 91 -1.56 -13.66 -14.46
CA ASP A 91 -0.84 -14.94 -14.45
C ASP A 91 -1.66 -16.03 -13.74
N ALA A 92 -2.35 -15.69 -12.64
CA ALA A 92 -3.21 -16.63 -11.93
C ALA A 92 -4.44 -17.06 -12.76
N LEU A 93 -4.98 -16.16 -13.59
CA LEU A 93 -6.04 -16.47 -14.54
C LEU A 93 -5.57 -17.46 -15.60
N ASP A 94 -4.37 -17.25 -16.18
CA ASP A 94 -3.80 -18.18 -17.18
C ASP A 94 -3.52 -19.56 -16.57
N ILE A 95 -2.93 -19.62 -15.38
CA ILE A 95 -2.69 -20.88 -14.67
C ILE A 95 -4.00 -21.63 -14.40
N SER A 96 -5.06 -20.87 -14.07
CA SER A 96 -6.39 -21.43 -13.83
C SER A 96 -7.03 -21.95 -15.11
N ALA A 97 -6.87 -21.25 -16.22
CA ALA A 97 -7.32 -21.67 -17.54
C ALA A 97 -6.63 -22.97 -17.98
N ASP A 98 -5.30 -23.05 -17.85
CA ASP A 98 -4.52 -24.25 -18.14
C ASP A 98 -4.96 -25.43 -17.26
N ALA A 99 -5.24 -25.18 -15.98
CA ALA A 99 -5.71 -26.21 -15.05
C ALA A 99 -7.11 -26.73 -15.42
N VAL A 100 -8.03 -25.86 -15.84
CA VAL A 100 -9.36 -26.25 -16.32
C VAL A 100 -9.23 -27.11 -17.58
N LEU A 101 -8.43 -26.70 -18.56
CA LEU A 101 -8.20 -27.46 -19.79
C LEU A 101 -7.58 -28.84 -19.49
N ALA A 102 -6.55 -28.88 -18.64
CA ALA A 102 -5.93 -30.14 -18.22
C ALA A 102 -6.97 -31.08 -17.59
N GLN A 103 -7.87 -30.54 -16.75
CA GLN A 103 -8.92 -31.33 -16.13
C GLN A 103 -9.97 -31.81 -17.14
N LYS A 104 -10.36 -30.98 -18.11
CA LYS A 104 -11.25 -31.38 -19.21
C LYS A 104 -10.67 -32.56 -19.98
N ILE A 105 -9.36 -32.57 -20.25
CA ILE A 105 -8.65 -33.68 -20.87
C ILE A 105 -8.69 -34.95 -19.99
N VAL A 106 -8.50 -34.82 -18.67
CA VAL A 106 -8.57 -35.94 -17.72
C VAL A 106 -9.98 -36.55 -17.70
N VAL A 107 -11.03 -35.72 -17.63
CA VAL A 107 -12.42 -36.21 -17.66
C VAL A 107 -12.72 -36.90 -18.99
N SER A 108 -12.35 -36.31 -20.12
CA SER A 108 -12.51 -36.94 -21.44
C SER A 108 -11.75 -38.26 -21.56
N GLY A 109 -10.51 -38.34 -21.05
CA GLY A 109 -9.72 -39.57 -21.03
C GLY A 109 -10.37 -40.67 -20.19
N ALA A 110 -10.91 -40.32 -19.03
CA ALA A 110 -11.66 -41.25 -18.18
C ALA A 110 -12.92 -41.79 -18.88
N VAL A 111 -13.62 -40.94 -19.63
CA VAL A 111 -14.79 -41.33 -20.42
C VAL A 111 -14.43 -42.29 -21.54
N VAL A 112 -13.33 -42.03 -22.26
CA VAL A 112 -12.81 -42.94 -23.29
C VAL A 112 -12.39 -44.28 -22.67
N ALA A 113 -11.72 -44.29 -21.52
CA ALA A 113 -11.33 -45.51 -20.82
C ALA A 113 -12.56 -46.35 -20.40
N LEU A 114 -13.55 -45.72 -19.78
CA LEU A 114 -14.82 -46.36 -19.42
C LEU A 114 -15.57 -46.89 -20.66
N GLY A 115 -15.54 -46.14 -21.76
CA GLY A 115 -16.15 -46.56 -23.04
C GLY A 115 -15.45 -47.75 -23.70
N VAL A 116 -14.11 -47.83 -23.62
CA VAL A 116 -13.32 -48.96 -24.14
C VAL A 116 -13.54 -50.23 -23.30
N GLU A 117 -13.61 -50.12 -21.98
CA GLU A 117 -13.94 -51.23 -21.07
C GLU A 117 -15.36 -51.78 -21.32
N LEU A 118 -16.30 -50.90 -21.67
CA LEU A 118 -17.68 -51.26 -22.03
C LEU A 118 -17.76 -52.02 -23.38
N ILE A 119 -16.88 -51.71 -24.33
CA ILE A 119 -16.82 -52.39 -25.65
C ILE A 119 -16.11 -53.75 -25.54
N ALA A 120 -15.14 -53.90 -24.63
CA ALA A 120 -14.47 -55.16 -24.36
C ALA A 120 -15.38 -56.21 -23.68
N THR A 121 -16.43 -55.76 -22.98
CA THR A 121 -17.46 -56.60 -22.34
C THR A 121 -18.73 -56.59 -23.21
N GLN A 122 -18.80 -57.42 -24.26
CA GLN A 122 -19.78 -57.23 -25.35
C GLN A 122 -21.27 -57.30 -24.94
N GLY A 123 -22.03 -56.31 -25.41
CA GLY A 123 -23.28 -56.50 -26.16
C GLY A 123 -24.54 -56.94 -25.38
N GLU A 124 -25.11 -56.05 -24.56
CA GLU A 124 -26.56 -55.87 -24.26
C GLU A 124 -26.85 -55.04 -22.98
N ALA A 125 -25.87 -54.31 -22.43
CA ALA A 125 -26.11 -53.35 -21.33
C ALA A 125 -26.05 -51.89 -21.79
N VAL A 126 -26.88 -51.49 -22.77
CA VAL A 126 -27.07 -50.06 -23.12
C VAL A 126 -27.88 -49.32 -22.05
N PHE A 127 -28.25 -49.96 -20.93
CA PHE A 127 -29.13 -49.40 -19.90
C PHE A 127 -28.81 -49.83 -18.45
N THR A 128 -27.53 -49.80 -18.04
CA THR A 128 -27.18 -49.83 -16.60
C THR A 128 -26.48 -48.55 -16.12
N LEU A 129 -26.67 -47.46 -16.87
CA LEU A 129 -26.46 -46.09 -16.40
C LEU A 129 -27.46 -45.80 -15.27
N GLY A 130 -27.14 -46.25 -14.06
CA GLY A 130 -27.98 -46.09 -12.86
C GLY A 130 -28.97 -47.24 -12.65
N LEU A 131 -28.81 -47.94 -11.52
CA LEU A 131 -29.75 -48.91 -10.93
C LEU A 131 -29.77 -50.34 -11.51
N ALA A 132 -28.82 -51.17 -11.11
CA ALA A 132 -29.10 -52.53 -10.67
C ALA A 132 -28.06 -52.93 -9.60
N GLU A 133 -28.55 -53.35 -8.44
CA GLU A 133 -27.77 -53.66 -7.24
C GLU A 133 -26.76 -54.79 -7.47
N GLY A 134 -25.47 -54.54 -7.20
CA GLY A 134 -24.42 -55.56 -7.15
C GLY A 134 -23.11 -55.10 -7.79
N GLU A 135 -22.16 -54.69 -6.94
CA GLU A 135 -20.73 -54.45 -7.24
C GLU A 135 -20.41 -53.63 -8.51
N LEU A 136 -20.09 -52.34 -8.33
CA LEU A 136 -19.37 -51.59 -9.37
C LEU A 136 -18.04 -52.32 -9.65
N PRO A 137 -17.69 -52.60 -10.93
CA PRO A 137 -16.37 -53.12 -11.27
C PRO A 137 -15.29 -52.24 -10.64
N ALA A 138 -14.25 -52.86 -10.08
CA ALA A 138 -13.19 -52.15 -9.36
C ALA A 138 -12.52 -51.07 -10.24
N GLU A 139 -12.44 -51.33 -11.54
CA GLU A 139 -11.91 -50.45 -12.58
C GLU A 139 -12.74 -49.17 -12.77
N VAL A 140 -14.07 -49.30 -12.77
CA VAL A 140 -15.01 -48.17 -12.87
C VAL A 140 -14.96 -47.32 -11.59
N ALA A 141 -14.90 -47.96 -10.43
CA ALA A 141 -14.78 -47.25 -9.14
C ALA A 141 -13.47 -46.47 -9.04
N LEU A 142 -12.34 -47.07 -9.45
CA LEU A 142 -11.03 -46.43 -9.48
C LEU A 142 -11.01 -45.20 -10.39
N THR A 143 -11.60 -45.32 -11.59
CA THR A 143 -11.67 -44.22 -12.55
C THR A 143 -12.52 -43.05 -12.04
N LYS A 144 -13.65 -43.34 -11.39
CA LYS A 144 -14.49 -42.29 -10.77
C LYS A 144 -13.77 -41.56 -9.63
N GLU A 145 -13.05 -42.27 -8.78
CA GLU A 145 -12.29 -41.64 -7.69
C GLU A 145 -11.11 -40.80 -8.20
N ALA A 146 -10.41 -41.25 -9.25
CA ALA A 146 -9.34 -40.47 -9.87
C ALA A 146 -9.86 -39.13 -10.46
N VAL A 147 -11.01 -39.14 -11.13
CA VAL A 147 -11.63 -37.92 -11.67
C VAL A 147 -12.08 -36.98 -10.56
N LYS A 148 -12.73 -37.49 -9.51
CA LYS A 148 -13.14 -36.67 -8.35
C LYS A 148 -11.96 -36.01 -7.66
N PHE A 149 -10.87 -36.76 -7.44
CA PHE A 149 -9.64 -36.22 -6.84
C PHE A 149 -9.08 -35.07 -7.68
N ALA A 150 -9.01 -35.26 -9.00
CA ALA A 150 -8.49 -34.25 -9.91
C ALA A 150 -9.40 -33.00 -9.96
N LEU A 151 -10.74 -33.17 -9.89
CA LEU A 151 -11.69 -32.05 -9.78
C LEU A 151 -11.55 -31.29 -8.44
N GLN A 152 -11.28 -31.98 -7.33
CA GLN A 152 -11.01 -31.34 -6.04
C GLN A 152 -9.69 -30.54 -6.07
N GLU A 153 -8.66 -31.04 -6.76
CA GLU A 153 -7.43 -30.29 -6.96
C GLU A 153 -7.66 -29.02 -7.79
N LEU A 154 -8.47 -29.13 -8.85
CA LEU A 154 -8.86 -27.98 -9.65
C LEU A 154 -9.66 -26.96 -8.83
N GLU A 155 -10.64 -27.40 -8.04
CA GLU A 155 -11.41 -26.55 -7.13
C GLU A 155 -10.50 -25.77 -6.17
N ASN A 156 -9.52 -26.46 -5.56
CA ASN A 156 -8.55 -25.81 -4.68
C ASN A 156 -7.70 -24.77 -5.41
N LYS A 157 -7.32 -25.01 -6.67
CA LYS A 157 -6.60 -24.02 -7.49
C LYS A 157 -7.46 -22.80 -7.80
N LEU A 158 -8.71 -23.00 -8.22
CA LEU A 158 -9.62 -21.90 -8.56
C LEU A 158 -10.00 -21.08 -7.31
N ILE A 159 -10.46 -21.72 -6.25
CA ILE A 159 -10.92 -21.02 -5.04
C ILE A 159 -9.73 -20.54 -4.20
N GLY A 160 -8.75 -21.40 -3.95
CA GLY A 160 -7.65 -21.09 -3.05
C GLY A 160 -6.65 -20.11 -3.65
N TYR A 161 -6.17 -20.39 -4.86
CA TYR A 161 -5.10 -19.61 -5.47
C TYR A 161 -5.62 -18.41 -6.28
N LEU A 162 -6.59 -18.62 -7.18
CA LEU A 162 -7.10 -17.52 -8.00
C LEU A 162 -7.99 -16.55 -7.19
N ILE A 163 -8.99 -17.05 -6.48
CA ILE A 163 -9.93 -16.19 -5.74
C ILE A 163 -9.31 -15.69 -4.42
N ASN A 164 -9.05 -16.57 -3.46
CA ASN A 164 -8.70 -16.13 -2.10
C ASN A 164 -7.29 -15.51 -1.99
N GLN A 165 -6.38 -15.82 -2.92
CA GLN A 165 -5.02 -15.29 -2.89
C GLN A 165 -4.83 -14.17 -3.89
N ALA A 166 -5.03 -14.42 -5.19
CA ALA A 166 -4.71 -13.42 -6.21
C ALA A 166 -5.77 -12.30 -6.27
N ALA A 167 -7.05 -12.64 -6.34
CA ALA A 167 -8.13 -11.65 -6.41
C ALA A 167 -8.24 -10.80 -5.15
N ASP A 168 -8.24 -11.43 -3.97
CA ASP A 168 -8.36 -10.69 -2.71
C ASP A 168 -7.19 -9.72 -2.49
N GLU A 169 -5.97 -10.13 -2.84
CA GLU A 169 -4.81 -9.23 -2.75
C GLU A 169 -4.93 -8.08 -3.75
N LEU A 170 -5.42 -8.34 -4.96
CA LEU A 170 -5.68 -7.30 -5.95
C LEU A 170 -6.70 -6.27 -5.46
N SER A 171 -7.86 -6.71 -4.98
CA SER A 171 -8.90 -5.81 -4.44
C SER A 171 -8.38 -5.00 -3.25
N ARG A 172 -7.62 -5.62 -2.34
CA ARG A 172 -6.99 -4.91 -1.22
C ARG A 172 -5.99 -3.85 -1.68
N GLN A 173 -5.12 -4.19 -2.63
CA GLN A 173 -4.12 -3.25 -3.14
C GLN A 173 -4.79 -2.08 -3.89
N ILE A 174 -5.80 -2.36 -4.73
CA ILE A 174 -6.58 -1.31 -5.42
C ILE A 174 -7.24 -0.38 -4.39
N GLY A 175 -7.89 -0.92 -3.36
CA GLY A 175 -8.51 -0.10 -2.31
C GLY A 175 -7.51 0.78 -1.56
N ARG A 176 -6.33 0.24 -1.23
CA ARG A 176 -5.23 0.98 -0.59
C ARG A 176 -4.69 2.09 -1.50
N SER A 177 -4.34 1.78 -2.75
CA SER A 177 -3.80 2.76 -3.68
C SER A 177 -4.83 3.82 -4.07
N ALA A 178 -6.10 3.44 -4.25
CA ALA A 178 -7.20 4.38 -4.45
C ALA A 178 -7.32 5.37 -3.28
N THR A 179 -7.29 4.87 -2.04
CA THR A 179 -7.35 5.72 -0.84
C THR A 179 -6.16 6.66 -0.76
N LYS A 180 -4.95 6.17 -1.01
CA LYS A 180 -3.74 7.00 -1.01
C LYS A 180 -3.76 8.06 -2.11
N MET A 181 -4.22 7.73 -3.32
CA MET A 181 -4.39 8.71 -4.38
C MET A 181 -5.42 9.78 -3.98
N LEU A 182 -6.58 9.40 -3.43
CA LEU A 182 -7.57 10.40 -2.99
C LEU A 182 -7.05 11.31 -1.86
N LEU A 183 -6.23 10.77 -0.95
CA LEU A 183 -5.65 11.54 0.17
C LEU A 183 -4.39 12.32 -0.21
N GLY A 184 -3.65 11.89 -1.23
CA GLY A 184 -2.45 12.55 -1.76
C GLY A 184 -2.72 13.91 -2.41
N GLY A 185 -4.00 14.22 -2.68
CA GLY A 185 -4.46 15.52 -3.20
C GLY A 185 -4.56 16.63 -2.16
N ALA A 186 -4.15 16.39 -0.90
CA ALA A 186 -4.29 17.35 0.18
C ALA A 186 -3.39 18.59 -0.01
N ASN A 187 -3.96 19.62 -0.66
CA ASN A 187 -3.60 21.03 -0.66
C ASN A 187 -2.25 21.41 -1.28
N VAL A 188 -2.25 21.70 -2.59
CA VAL A 188 -1.21 22.54 -3.19
C VAL A 188 -1.40 23.98 -2.69
N VAL A 189 -0.63 24.36 -1.67
CA VAL A 189 -0.68 25.72 -1.11
C VAL A 189 0.03 26.68 -2.04
N PHE A 190 -0.71 27.70 -2.47
CA PHE A 190 -0.20 28.77 -3.31
C PHE A 190 0.56 29.80 -2.47
N GLU A 191 1.89 29.82 -2.57
CA GLU A 191 2.69 30.98 -2.15
C GLU A 191 2.93 31.87 -3.37
N ALA A 192 2.30 33.05 -3.39
CA ALA A 192 2.28 33.99 -4.51
C ALA A 192 3.62 34.75 -4.73
N THR A 193 4.77 34.12 -4.44
CA THR A 193 6.06 34.83 -4.30
C THR A 193 7.10 34.53 -5.37
N SER A 194 6.79 33.83 -6.47
CA SER A 194 7.76 33.60 -7.55
C SER A 194 7.29 34.15 -8.89
N LEU A 195 7.89 35.26 -9.30
CA LEU A 195 7.63 36.07 -10.49
C LEU A 195 8.21 35.49 -11.81
N GLN A 196 8.22 34.16 -11.98
CA GLN A 196 8.70 33.50 -13.22
C GLN A 196 7.88 32.23 -13.53
N ALA A 197 6.57 32.39 -13.71
CA ALA A 197 5.72 31.28 -14.12
C ALA A 197 5.45 31.31 -15.63
N ASP A 198 5.77 30.24 -16.34
CA ASP A 198 5.40 30.06 -17.75
C ASP A 198 3.92 29.66 -17.83
N TYR A 199 3.05 30.64 -18.10
CA TYR A 199 1.61 30.46 -18.23
C TYR A 199 1.23 29.50 -19.36
N ALA A 200 1.97 29.53 -20.48
CA ALA A 200 1.71 28.67 -21.62
C ALA A 200 2.01 27.20 -21.27
N ALA A 201 3.08 26.97 -20.51
CA ALA A 201 3.41 25.63 -20.01
C ALA A 201 2.35 25.08 -19.04
N LEU A 202 1.81 25.91 -18.13
CA LEU A 202 0.70 25.52 -17.24
C LEU A 202 -0.57 25.16 -18.01
N GLY A 203 -0.96 25.99 -18.99
CA GLY A 203 -2.12 25.74 -19.85
C GLY A 203 -1.99 24.46 -20.69
N ASN A 204 -0.80 24.21 -21.25
CA ASN A 204 -0.50 23.00 -22.02
C ASN A 204 -0.66 21.72 -21.19
N ILE A 205 -0.29 21.77 -19.90
CA ILE A 205 -0.40 20.61 -19.02
C ILE A 205 -1.79 20.43 -18.47
N ALA A 206 -2.53 21.52 -18.23
CA ALA A 206 -3.97 21.42 -17.97
C ALA A 206 -4.70 20.73 -19.14
N GLY A 207 -4.38 21.11 -20.39
CA GLY A 207 -4.90 20.43 -21.59
C GLY A 207 -4.47 18.97 -21.71
N THR A 208 -3.23 18.66 -21.33
CA THR A 208 -2.70 17.29 -21.31
C THR A 208 -3.39 16.42 -20.25
N ALA A 209 -3.63 16.96 -19.05
CA ALA A 209 -4.38 16.30 -17.98
C ALA A 209 -5.83 16.01 -18.42
N ALA A 210 -6.48 16.96 -19.09
CA ALA A 210 -7.82 16.76 -19.66
C ALA A 210 -7.83 15.63 -20.70
N LYS A 211 -6.83 15.59 -21.59
CA LYS A 211 -6.68 14.51 -22.58
C LYS A 211 -6.51 13.14 -21.93
N TYR A 212 -5.68 13.04 -20.89
CA TYR A 212 -5.47 11.78 -20.17
C TYR A 212 -6.69 11.34 -19.35
N ARG A 213 -7.46 12.29 -18.83
CA ARG A 213 -8.75 12.00 -18.20
C ARG A 213 -9.71 11.34 -19.19
N GLY A 214 -9.87 11.92 -20.38
CA GLY A 214 -10.72 11.34 -21.43
C GLY A 214 -10.22 9.98 -21.91
N ARG A 215 -8.89 9.79 -22.00
CA ARG A 215 -8.30 8.49 -22.34
C ARG A 215 -8.58 7.43 -21.27
N THR A 216 -8.45 7.77 -19.99
CA THR A 216 -8.77 6.88 -18.86
C THR A 216 -10.23 6.40 -18.91
N GLU A 217 -11.15 7.30 -19.23
CA GLU A 217 -12.57 6.97 -19.40
C GLU A 217 -12.80 6.05 -20.60
N THR A 218 -12.14 6.32 -21.73
CA THR A 218 -12.23 5.49 -22.95
C THR A 218 -11.73 4.08 -22.69
N VAL A 219 -10.56 3.95 -22.06
CA VAL A 219 -9.93 2.68 -21.70
C VAL A 219 -10.82 1.89 -20.73
N SER A 220 -11.35 2.56 -19.70
CA SER A 220 -12.31 1.96 -18.77
C SER A 220 -13.57 1.46 -19.46
N MET A 221 -14.17 2.27 -20.34
CA MET A 221 -15.37 1.89 -21.08
C MET A 221 -15.11 0.72 -22.02
N ALA A 222 -13.97 0.70 -22.72
CA ALA A 222 -13.58 -0.39 -23.60
C ALA A 222 -13.41 -1.70 -22.82
N ALA A 223 -12.67 -1.66 -21.70
CA ALA A 223 -12.46 -2.82 -20.83
C ALA A 223 -13.78 -3.35 -20.24
N ARG A 224 -14.66 -2.47 -19.77
CA ARG A 224 -16.00 -2.86 -19.28
C ARG A 224 -16.85 -3.48 -20.37
N ARG A 225 -16.83 -2.94 -21.59
CA ARG A 225 -17.59 -3.52 -22.73
C ARG A 225 -17.08 -4.92 -23.07
N LYS A 226 -15.76 -5.10 -23.20
CA LYS A 226 -15.14 -6.41 -23.44
C LYS A 226 -15.54 -7.42 -22.35
N THR A 227 -15.47 -7.00 -21.09
CA THR A 227 -15.82 -7.86 -19.94
C THR A 227 -17.31 -8.21 -19.92
N ALA A 228 -18.20 -7.24 -20.17
CA ALA A 228 -19.64 -7.45 -20.19
C ALA A 228 -20.11 -8.29 -21.38
N SER A 229 -19.39 -8.27 -22.51
CA SER A 229 -19.67 -9.09 -23.69
C SER A 229 -19.18 -10.54 -23.57
N ARG A 230 -18.39 -10.88 -22.55
CA ARG A 230 -18.02 -12.27 -22.26
C ARG A 230 -19.20 -12.89 -21.50
N GLU A 231 -20.19 -13.38 -22.24
CA GLU A 231 -21.18 -14.29 -21.68
C GLU A 231 -20.46 -15.54 -21.20
N VAL A 232 -20.51 -15.79 -19.90
CA VAL A 232 -20.09 -17.09 -19.39
C VAL A 232 -21.26 -18.00 -19.61
N GLU A 233 -21.12 -18.94 -20.53
CA GLU A 233 -22.12 -19.97 -20.79
C GLU A 233 -22.34 -20.75 -19.49
N THR A 234 -23.40 -20.40 -18.77
CA THR A 234 -23.86 -21.19 -17.63
C THR A 234 -24.77 -22.27 -18.22
N HIS A 235 -24.25 -23.50 -18.32
CA HIS A 235 -25.06 -24.63 -18.76
C HIS A 235 -26.28 -24.78 -17.83
N GLU A 236 -27.47 -24.55 -18.37
CA GLU A 236 -28.73 -24.47 -17.59
C GLU A 236 -29.22 -25.84 -17.08
N SER A 237 -28.69 -26.97 -17.54
CA SER A 237 -29.18 -28.31 -17.16
C SER A 237 -28.16 -29.13 -16.36
N GLY A 238 -28.62 -29.65 -15.21
CA GLY A 238 -28.24 -30.99 -14.76
C GLY A 238 -26.88 -31.20 -14.09
N GLY A 239 -26.59 -30.47 -13.00
CA GLY A 239 -25.49 -30.83 -12.06
C GLY A 239 -24.33 -29.84 -12.02
N ARG A 240 -24.58 -28.61 -11.55
CA ARG A 240 -23.57 -27.53 -11.52
C ARG A 240 -22.45 -27.83 -10.54
N TRP A 241 -21.23 -27.91 -11.05
CA TRP A 241 -20.02 -27.80 -10.24
C TRP A 241 -20.03 -26.41 -9.58
N HIS A 242 -20.27 -26.38 -8.27
CA HIS A 242 -20.60 -25.15 -7.52
C HIS A 242 -19.52 -24.05 -7.62
N VAL A 243 -18.27 -24.46 -7.89
CA VAL A 243 -17.10 -23.59 -8.07
C VAL A 243 -17.29 -22.56 -9.17
N VAL A 244 -18.03 -22.88 -10.23
CA VAL A 244 -18.26 -21.98 -11.38
C VAL A 244 -18.92 -20.67 -10.93
N GLU A 245 -19.96 -20.76 -10.10
CA GLU A 245 -20.67 -19.57 -9.61
C GLU A 245 -19.82 -18.70 -8.69
N ILE A 246 -19.05 -19.34 -7.81
CA ILE A 246 -18.14 -18.65 -6.89
C ILE A 246 -17.08 -17.90 -7.71
N LEU A 247 -16.49 -18.58 -8.70
CA LEU A 247 -15.51 -17.99 -9.61
C LEU A 247 -16.08 -16.79 -10.35
N LEU A 248 -17.28 -16.91 -10.92
CA LEU A 248 -17.90 -15.83 -11.69
C LEU A 248 -18.25 -14.61 -10.86
N ALA A 249 -18.80 -14.83 -9.66
CA ALA A 249 -19.08 -13.74 -8.74
C ALA A 249 -17.78 -12.98 -8.36
N ALA A 250 -16.71 -13.71 -8.07
CA ALA A 250 -15.41 -13.14 -7.76
C ALA A 250 -14.83 -12.34 -8.94
N LEU A 251 -14.79 -12.94 -10.14
CA LEU A 251 -14.29 -12.28 -11.35
C LEU A 251 -15.06 -11.00 -11.67
N ARG A 252 -16.40 -11.04 -11.60
CA ARG A 252 -17.23 -9.85 -11.82
C ARG A 252 -16.92 -8.74 -10.82
N SER A 253 -16.75 -9.07 -9.54
CA SER A 253 -16.37 -8.10 -8.50
C SER A 253 -15.01 -7.46 -8.79
N ILE A 254 -14.03 -8.25 -9.21
CA ILE A 254 -12.68 -7.76 -9.51
C ILE A 254 -12.70 -6.89 -10.77
N ALA A 255 -13.44 -7.27 -11.81
CA ALA A 255 -13.61 -6.44 -12.99
C ALA A 255 -14.23 -5.08 -12.64
N GLU A 256 -15.16 -5.02 -11.69
CA GLU A 256 -15.68 -3.76 -11.19
C GLU A 256 -14.60 -2.94 -10.48
N ASP A 257 -13.80 -3.56 -9.60
CA ASP A 257 -12.71 -2.87 -8.91
C ASP A 257 -11.66 -2.32 -9.90
N VAL A 258 -11.22 -3.16 -10.84
CA VAL A 258 -10.15 -2.86 -11.81
C VAL A 258 -10.63 -1.91 -12.90
N PHE A 259 -11.74 -2.22 -13.56
CA PHE A 259 -12.19 -1.48 -14.74
C PHE A 259 -13.18 -0.37 -14.41
N ALA A 260 -13.67 -0.27 -13.17
CA ALA A 260 -14.54 0.82 -12.76
C ALA A 260 -13.99 1.71 -11.66
N LYS A 261 -13.66 1.16 -10.50
CA LYS A 261 -13.29 1.98 -9.34
C LYS A 261 -11.94 2.66 -9.53
N LEU A 262 -10.93 1.91 -10.00
CA LEU A 262 -9.59 2.45 -10.23
C LEU A 262 -9.59 3.60 -11.28
N PRO A 263 -10.19 3.43 -12.49
CA PRO A 263 -10.35 4.53 -13.43
C PRO A 263 -11.12 5.73 -12.88
N GLY A 264 -12.15 5.51 -12.04
CA GLY A 264 -12.90 6.60 -11.41
C GLY A 264 -12.03 7.46 -10.49
N VAL A 265 -11.15 6.83 -9.72
CA VAL A 265 -10.19 7.54 -8.87
C VAL A 265 -9.19 8.33 -9.73
N LEU A 266 -8.64 7.70 -10.77
CA LEU A 266 -7.72 8.37 -11.69
C LEU A 266 -8.37 9.55 -12.41
N HIS A 267 -9.62 9.40 -12.84
CA HIS A 267 -10.41 10.47 -13.44
C HIS A 267 -10.58 11.66 -12.47
N THR A 268 -10.84 11.37 -11.20
CA THR A 268 -10.97 12.39 -10.14
C THR A 268 -9.65 13.12 -9.93
N VAL A 269 -8.55 12.39 -9.73
CA VAL A 269 -7.20 12.96 -9.53
C VAL A 269 -6.77 13.83 -10.72
N LEU A 270 -6.99 13.37 -11.95
CA LEU A 270 -6.70 14.14 -13.17
C LEU A 270 -7.62 15.36 -13.29
N GLY A 271 -8.85 15.28 -12.80
CA GLY A 271 -9.79 16.40 -12.71
C GLY A 271 -9.31 17.49 -11.75
N ASP A 272 -8.93 17.10 -10.54
CA ASP A 272 -8.42 18.01 -9.52
C ASP A 272 -7.11 18.67 -9.98
N LEU A 273 -6.22 17.92 -10.63
CA LEU A 273 -5.01 18.48 -11.25
C LEU A 273 -5.33 19.58 -12.26
N GLU A 274 -6.24 19.32 -13.21
CA GLU A 274 -6.61 20.33 -14.22
C GLU A 274 -7.16 21.60 -13.54
N LYS A 275 -7.99 21.43 -12.52
CA LYS A 275 -8.59 22.54 -11.77
C LYS A 275 -7.52 23.36 -11.05
N ASP A 276 -6.57 22.71 -10.39
CA ASP A 276 -5.49 23.38 -9.66
C ASP A 276 -4.55 24.12 -10.62
N LEU A 277 -4.22 23.52 -11.76
CA LEU A 277 -3.42 24.16 -12.81
C LEU A 277 -4.12 25.40 -13.41
N LYS A 278 -5.43 25.33 -13.67
CA LYS A 278 -6.19 26.50 -14.15
C LYS A 278 -6.28 27.60 -13.10
N LYS A 279 -6.49 27.23 -11.83
CA LYS A 279 -6.51 28.17 -10.72
C LYS A 279 -5.15 28.83 -10.53
N ALA A 280 -4.07 28.07 -10.71
CA ALA A 280 -2.71 28.57 -10.69
C ALA A 280 -2.46 29.63 -11.75
N GLU A 281 -2.81 29.29 -13.00
CA GLU A 281 -2.69 30.18 -14.14
C GLU A 281 -3.46 31.49 -13.92
N ALA A 282 -4.71 31.41 -13.45
CA ALA A 282 -5.54 32.58 -13.19
C ALA A 282 -5.00 33.47 -12.05
N THR A 283 -4.52 32.85 -10.97
CA THR A 283 -3.98 33.58 -9.80
C THR A 283 -2.70 34.32 -10.16
N LEU A 284 -1.81 33.67 -10.92
CA LEU A 284 -0.55 34.26 -11.34
C LEU A 284 -0.77 35.37 -12.37
N LYS A 285 -1.68 35.20 -13.34
CA LYS A 285 -2.09 36.27 -14.26
C LYS A 285 -2.58 37.52 -13.52
N LYS A 286 -3.44 37.33 -12.52
CA LYS A 286 -3.94 38.44 -11.70
C LYS A 286 -2.82 39.15 -10.92
N ALA A 287 -1.89 38.39 -10.33
CA ALA A 287 -0.76 38.98 -9.61
C ALA A 287 0.16 39.81 -10.53
N ASP A 288 0.33 39.39 -11.78
CA ASP A 288 1.11 40.10 -12.80
C ASP A 288 0.41 41.40 -13.24
N GLU A 289 -0.91 41.36 -13.44
CA GLU A 289 -1.75 42.54 -13.69
C GLU A 289 -1.68 43.55 -12.52
N ASP A 290 -1.76 43.07 -11.28
CA ASP A 290 -1.66 43.89 -10.07
C ASP A 290 -0.26 44.52 -9.93
N LEU A 291 0.82 43.81 -10.32
CA LEU A 291 2.18 44.35 -10.33
C LEU A 291 2.40 45.40 -11.43
N ALA A 292 1.85 45.16 -12.62
CA ALA A 292 1.91 46.10 -13.74
C ALA A 292 1.17 47.42 -13.43
N GLY A 293 0.15 47.38 -12.57
CA GLY A 293 -0.57 48.56 -12.08
C GLY A 293 0.19 49.44 -11.07
N HIS A 294 1.35 49.00 -10.56
CA HIS A 294 2.11 49.69 -9.49
C HIS A 294 3.40 50.39 -9.98
N THR A 295 3.50 50.79 -11.25
CA THR A 295 4.66 51.59 -11.72
C THR A 295 4.73 52.96 -11.02
N PRO A 296 5.82 53.30 -10.29
CA PRO A 296 6.01 54.64 -9.73
C PRO A 296 6.52 55.61 -10.83
N HIS A 297 5.91 56.78 -10.93
CA HIS A 297 6.50 57.92 -11.66
C HIS A 297 7.77 58.41 -10.94
N PRO A 298 8.90 58.69 -11.64
CA PRO A 298 10.07 59.28 -11.01
C PRO A 298 10.10 60.82 -11.21
N GLU A 299 10.19 61.57 -10.11
CA GLU A 299 10.77 62.92 -10.10
C GLU A 299 12.15 62.91 -9.42
N THR A 300 13.14 63.25 -10.25
CA THR A 300 14.40 64.01 -10.00
C THR A 300 15.33 63.73 -8.82
N ASP A 301 16.54 63.28 -9.20
CA ASP A 301 17.85 63.94 -9.01
C ASP A 301 19.00 63.28 -8.18
N THR A 302 20.04 62.90 -8.95
CA THR A 302 21.51 62.86 -8.72
C THR A 302 22.20 61.76 -7.85
N PRO A 303 23.49 61.40 -8.11
CA PRO A 303 23.80 60.21 -8.92
C PRO A 303 24.86 59.21 -8.35
N ALA A 304 24.81 58.00 -8.93
CA ALA A 304 25.89 57.03 -9.21
C ALA A 304 26.74 56.42 -8.08
N THR A 305 26.61 55.09 -7.92
CA THR A 305 27.64 54.16 -8.42
C THR A 305 26.97 52.89 -8.97
N VAL A 306 27.33 52.54 -10.20
CA VAL A 306 26.97 51.29 -10.87
C VAL A 306 28.19 50.37 -10.72
N ASP A 307 28.00 49.14 -10.26
CA ASP A 307 28.59 47.96 -10.91
C ASP A 307 28.17 46.63 -10.26
N ALA A 308 27.97 45.66 -11.15
CA ALA A 308 27.95 44.19 -10.96
C ALA A 308 26.63 43.47 -10.61
N VAL A 309 26.00 42.93 -11.65
CA VAL A 309 25.46 41.55 -11.72
C VAL A 309 26.14 40.92 -12.95
N PRO A 310 26.52 39.62 -13.04
CA PRO A 310 26.16 38.46 -12.20
C PRO A 310 27.35 37.57 -11.75
N ALA A 311 27.11 36.69 -10.77
CA ALA A 311 27.85 35.44 -10.65
C ALA A 311 26.91 34.26 -10.38
N ALA A 312 27.07 33.25 -11.23
CA ALA A 312 26.34 32.01 -11.31
C ALA A 312 26.71 31.01 -10.20
N VAL A 313 25.72 30.19 -9.84
CA VAL A 313 25.81 28.76 -9.49
C VAL A 313 26.71 28.36 -8.31
N ALA A 314 26.03 27.94 -7.24
CA ALA A 314 26.42 26.76 -6.48
C ALA A 314 25.17 25.89 -6.22
N VAL A 315 25.10 24.73 -6.87
CA VAL A 315 24.36 23.54 -6.37
C VAL A 315 25.34 22.88 -5.40
N PRO A 316 24.99 22.55 -4.12
CA PRO A 316 24.53 21.18 -3.82
C PRO A 316 23.70 20.95 -2.53
N ALA A 317 23.23 19.69 -2.40
CA ALA A 317 22.72 18.97 -1.22
C ALA A 317 21.21 19.00 -0.95
N ALA A 318 20.49 18.18 -1.72
CA ALA A 318 19.21 17.59 -1.35
C ALA A 318 19.38 16.58 -0.20
N VAL A 319 19.89 17.06 0.93
CA VAL A 319 19.46 16.62 2.25
C VAL A 319 19.83 17.82 3.14
N ALA A 320 18.91 18.75 3.33
CA ALA A 320 19.10 19.87 4.23
C ALA A 320 17.74 20.19 4.84
N LEU A 321 17.69 20.13 6.17
CA LEU A 321 16.60 20.54 7.05
C LEU A 321 15.55 21.41 6.37
N ALA A 322 14.35 20.86 6.24
CA ALA A 322 13.19 21.70 6.41
C ALA A 322 13.32 22.34 7.79
N ARG A 323 13.79 23.60 7.84
CA ARG A 323 13.45 24.52 8.93
C ARG A 323 11.96 24.84 8.79
N GLY A 324 11.13 23.82 9.02
CA GLY A 324 9.70 23.99 9.14
C GLY A 324 9.45 24.87 10.35
N ARG A 325 8.44 25.73 10.26
CA ARG A 325 7.86 26.38 11.45
C ARG A 325 7.73 25.32 12.56
N PRO A 326 8.10 25.64 13.81
CA PRO A 326 8.02 24.67 14.90
C PRO A 326 6.62 24.09 14.94
N SER A 327 6.52 22.76 14.92
CA SER A 327 5.33 22.04 15.34
C SER A 327 4.84 22.70 16.64
N GLU A 328 3.62 23.23 16.66
CA GLU A 328 3.03 23.82 17.88
C GLU A 328 2.99 22.80 19.03
N THR A 329 3.03 21.50 18.70
CA THR A 329 3.14 20.40 19.65
C THR A 329 4.59 20.23 20.14
N PRO A 330 4.88 20.34 21.45
CA PRO A 330 6.21 20.09 21.99
C PRO A 330 6.66 18.65 21.78
N VAL A 331 7.95 18.47 21.49
CA VAL A 331 8.56 17.16 21.29
C VAL A 331 9.53 16.88 22.42
N TYR A 332 9.45 15.67 22.97
CA TYR A 332 10.32 15.18 24.04
C TYR A 332 11.03 13.91 23.60
N HIS A 333 12.26 13.73 24.07
CA HIS A 333 13.12 12.62 23.71
C HIS A 333 13.45 11.79 24.96
N VAL A 334 13.27 10.48 24.87
CA VAL A 334 13.65 9.49 25.89
C VAL A 334 15.00 8.88 25.55
N ALA A 335 15.99 9.13 26.39
CA ALA A 335 17.30 8.50 26.30
C ALA A 335 17.29 7.03 26.77
N ASP A 336 18.36 6.30 26.47
CA ASP A 336 18.50 4.86 26.77
C ASP A 336 18.42 4.50 28.27
N ASP A 337 18.77 5.46 29.13
CA ASP A 337 18.69 5.36 30.58
C ASP A 337 17.30 5.70 31.13
N GLY A 338 16.41 6.24 30.28
CA GLY A 338 15.07 6.70 30.64
C GLY A 338 14.98 8.20 30.96
N THR A 339 16.07 8.95 30.82
CA THR A 339 16.07 10.41 30.97
C THR A 339 15.27 11.06 29.85
N VAL A 340 14.43 12.04 30.19
CA VAL A 340 13.59 12.78 29.25
C VAL A 340 14.10 14.21 29.09
N THR A 341 14.26 14.64 27.85
CA THR A 341 14.69 16.00 27.50
C THR A 341 13.73 16.60 26.48
N ARG A 342 13.60 17.93 26.48
CA ARG A 342 12.92 18.64 25.39
C ARG A 342 13.77 18.57 24.13
N LEU A 343 13.16 18.22 23.01
CA LEU A 343 13.81 18.15 21.71
C LEU A 343 13.44 19.39 20.89
N ASN A 344 14.42 20.24 20.63
CA ASN A 344 14.23 21.52 19.97
C ASN A 344 14.29 21.38 18.45
N ALA A 345 13.69 22.33 17.73
CA ALA A 345 13.66 22.34 16.27
C ALA A 345 15.06 22.45 15.63
N ASP A 346 16.04 22.99 16.35
CA ASP A 346 17.45 23.06 15.94
C ASP A 346 18.22 21.75 16.16
N ARG A 347 17.51 20.67 16.56
CA ARG A 347 18.03 19.34 16.91
C ARG A 347 18.80 19.30 18.24
N SER A 348 18.84 20.39 19.00
CA SER A 348 19.41 20.39 20.35
C SER A 348 18.44 19.77 21.36
N LYS A 349 18.99 19.40 22.52
CA LYS A 349 18.22 18.91 23.67
C LYS A 349 18.36 19.88 24.82
N SER A 350 17.24 20.19 25.47
CA SER A 350 17.22 21.02 26.67
C SER A 350 16.65 20.25 27.87
N PRO A 351 17.05 20.60 29.10
CA PRO A 351 16.39 20.11 30.31
C PRO A 351 14.89 20.43 30.29
N LEU A 352 14.10 19.62 30.98
CA LEU A 352 12.68 19.89 31.16
C LEU A 352 12.47 21.08 32.09
N THR A 353 11.59 21.99 31.69
CA THR A 353 11.03 23.02 32.59
C THR A 353 9.99 22.39 33.52
N GLU A 354 9.60 23.12 34.59
CA GLU A 354 8.50 22.68 35.46
C GLU A 354 7.18 22.55 34.69
N ASP A 355 6.95 23.39 33.69
CA ASP A 355 5.78 23.29 32.81
C ASP A 355 5.82 22.03 31.92
N ASP A 356 7.00 21.64 31.44
CA ASP A 356 7.18 20.40 30.69
C ASP A 356 6.89 19.18 31.58
N LYS A 357 7.46 19.15 32.80
CA LYS A 357 7.20 18.09 33.78
C LYS A 357 5.72 17.99 34.12
N ALA A 358 5.07 19.13 34.35
CA ALA A 358 3.64 19.22 34.63
C ALA A 358 2.76 18.82 33.45
N ARG A 359 3.21 18.98 32.19
CA ARG A 359 2.51 18.47 31.00
C ARG A 359 2.67 16.96 30.82
N LEU A 360 3.87 16.45 31.09
CA LEU A 360 4.20 15.03 30.98
C LEU A 360 3.58 14.20 32.13
N GLY A 361 3.25 14.84 33.26
CA GLY A 361 2.81 14.15 34.47
C GLY A 361 3.98 13.51 35.22
N LEU A 362 5.16 14.14 35.17
CA LEU A 362 6.38 13.65 35.80
C LEU A 362 6.77 14.52 36.99
N GLN A 363 7.29 13.89 38.05
CA GLN A 363 7.91 14.58 39.17
C GLN A 363 9.39 14.91 38.88
N ASP A 364 10.06 14.04 38.13
CA ASP A 364 11.47 14.13 37.76
C ASP A 364 11.67 14.10 36.24
N SER A 365 12.88 14.43 35.79
CA SER A 365 13.25 14.38 34.36
C SER A 365 13.56 12.97 33.84
N SER A 366 13.01 11.93 34.48
CA SER A 366 13.22 10.54 34.09
C SER A 366 11.93 9.74 34.23
N ILE A 367 11.64 8.94 33.22
CA ILE A 367 10.54 7.97 33.24
C ILE A 367 11.01 6.56 33.61
N GLY A 368 12.33 6.40 33.79
CA GLY A 368 12.99 5.12 34.06
C GLY A 368 12.91 4.15 32.88
N ARG A 369 13.98 3.42 32.62
CA ARG A 369 13.98 2.42 31.53
C ARG A 369 13.08 1.21 31.84
N PRO A 370 12.46 0.60 30.83
CA PRO A 370 11.85 -0.72 30.95
C PRO A 370 12.85 -1.76 31.48
N LYS A 371 12.43 -2.52 32.50
CA LYS A 371 13.24 -3.60 33.10
C LYS A 371 12.97 -4.92 32.38
N ARG A 372 13.96 -5.82 32.35
CA ARG A 372 13.78 -7.17 31.82
C ARG A 372 12.75 -7.91 32.69
N GLY A 373 11.75 -8.52 32.06
CA GLY A 373 10.67 -9.21 32.77
C GLY A 373 9.57 -8.30 33.33
N GLU A 374 9.62 -7.00 33.05
CA GLU A 374 8.55 -6.08 33.44
C GLU A 374 7.22 -6.48 32.76
N ARG A 375 6.17 -6.68 33.56
CA ARG A 375 4.89 -7.22 33.07
C ARG A 375 4.23 -6.33 32.03
N LYS A 376 4.18 -5.02 32.27
CA LYS A 376 3.65 -4.01 31.34
C LYS A 376 4.45 -3.95 30.03
N ALA A 377 5.73 -4.36 30.07
CA ALA A 377 6.58 -4.45 28.90
C ALA A 377 6.35 -5.73 28.09
N ALA A 378 5.49 -6.65 28.51
CA ALA A 378 5.25 -7.93 27.86
C ALA A 378 3.77 -8.10 27.48
N LEU A 379 3.47 -9.08 26.63
CA LEU A 379 2.08 -9.44 26.29
C LEU A 379 1.29 -9.85 27.55
N LYS A 380 -0.03 -9.70 27.51
CA LYS A 380 -0.91 -10.14 28.61
C LYS A 380 -0.78 -11.66 28.81
N ASN A 381 -0.66 -12.08 30.06
CA ASN A 381 -0.80 -13.47 30.48
C ASN A 381 -2.27 -13.77 30.83
N ASP A 382 -2.55 -14.99 31.24
CA ASP A 382 -3.93 -15.44 31.52
C ASP A 382 -4.56 -14.66 32.68
N ASP A 383 -3.77 -14.31 33.71
CA ASP A 383 -4.21 -13.46 34.83
C ASP A 383 -4.58 -12.03 34.41
N GLU A 384 -3.99 -11.55 33.31
CA GLU A 384 -4.28 -10.24 32.71
C GLU A 384 -5.38 -10.32 31.62
N GLY A 385 -6.05 -11.47 31.49
CA GLY A 385 -7.12 -11.68 30.51
C GLY A 385 -6.62 -11.90 29.09
N ARG A 386 -5.59 -12.73 28.90
CA ARG A 386 -5.10 -13.12 27.57
C ARG A 386 -6.23 -13.63 26.69
N VAL A 387 -6.29 -13.11 25.46
CA VAL A 387 -7.26 -13.52 24.43
C VAL A 387 -6.54 -14.31 23.33
N THR A 388 -7.22 -15.29 22.73
CA THR A 388 -6.72 -16.09 21.60
C THR A 388 -7.79 -16.14 20.50
N PRO A 389 -7.50 -15.70 19.25
CA PRO A 389 -6.24 -15.10 18.81
C PRO A 389 -5.95 -13.76 19.50
N ARG A 390 -4.67 -13.43 19.67
CA ARG A 390 -4.26 -12.15 20.30
C ARG A 390 -4.64 -10.99 19.38
N PRO A 391 -5.27 -9.92 19.90
CA PRO A 391 -5.58 -8.74 19.09
C PRO A 391 -4.28 -8.14 18.57
N GLN A 392 -4.25 -7.80 17.28
CA GLN A 392 -3.10 -7.14 16.64
C GLN A 392 -3.46 -5.68 16.40
N ALA A 393 -2.58 -4.76 16.79
CA ALA A 393 -2.72 -3.38 16.33
C ALA A 393 -2.41 -3.32 14.83
N SER A 394 -3.41 -2.97 14.03
CA SER A 394 -3.21 -2.64 12.62
C SER A 394 -2.40 -1.34 12.51
N SER A 395 -1.38 -1.31 11.67
CA SER A 395 -0.61 -0.10 11.38
C SER A 395 -0.77 0.34 9.93
N SER A 396 -0.86 1.64 9.70
CA SER A 396 -0.95 2.24 8.36
C SER A 396 0.40 2.81 7.93
N GLN A 397 0.83 2.49 6.72
CA GLN A 397 2.12 2.96 6.21
C GLN A 397 2.04 4.46 5.81
N VAL A 398 2.99 5.27 6.28
CA VAL A 398 3.16 6.70 5.99
C VAL A 398 4.61 6.97 5.54
N PRO A 399 4.89 7.91 4.62
CA PRO A 399 6.27 8.19 4.21
C PRO A 399 7.15 8.69 5.36
N LEU A 400 8.45 8.42 5.29
CA LEU A 400 9.42 8.89 6.29
C LEU A 400 9.40 10.43 6.36
N GLY A 401 9.14 10.98 7.54
CA GLY A 401 9.07 12.43 7.76
C GLY A 401 7.79 13.12 7.26
N SER A 402 6.80 12.35 6.77
CA SER A 402 5.53 12.92 6.28
C SER A 402 4.61 13.42 7.40
N THR A 403 4.61 12.76 8.55
CA THR A 403 3.80 13.13 9.72
C THR A 403 4.64 13.80 10.79
N ASP A 404 3.98 14.45 11.74
CA ASP A 404 4.60 15.15 12.87
C ASP A 404 5.42 14.17 13.72
N LEU A 405 4.85 12.98 13.95
CA LEU A 405 5.50 11.89 14.69
C LEU A 405 6.70 11.35 13.90
N ALA A 406 6.56 11.18 12.57
CA ALA A 406 7.67 10.75 11.73
C ALA A 406 8.79 11.79 11.72
N ARG A 407 8.48 13.09 11.58
CA ARG A 407 9.48 14.19 11.69
C ARG A 407 10.14 14.22 13.05
N ALA A 408 9.38 13.94 14.12
CA ALA A 408 9.93 13.87 15.47
C ALA A 408 10.96 12.74 15.62
N THR A 409 10.78 11.58 14.98
CA THR A 409 11.83 10.54 14.97
C THR A 409 13.06 10.95 14.17
N GLN A 410 12.89 11.65 13.04
CA GLN A 410 14.04 12.18 12.27
C GLN A 410 14.83 13.21 13.09
N LEU A 411 14.11 14.12 13.76
CA LEU A 411 14.70 15.13 14.63
C LEU A 411 15.48 14.47 15.77
N ALA A 412 14.92 13.42 16.39
CA ALA A 412 15.59 12.65 17.44
C ALA A 412 16.84 11.94 16.93
N ARG A 413 16.79 11.33 15.73
CA ARG A 413 17.96 10.72 15.10
C ARG A 413 19.09 11.71 14.86
N HIS A 414 18.76 12.92 14.42
CA HIS A 414 19.74 13.98 14.25
C HIS A 414 20.37 14.40 15.58
N ALA A 415 19.55 14.60 16.61
CA ALA A 415 20.02 14.95 17.95
C ALA A 415 20.94 13.86 18.54
N ASP A 416 20.61 12.59 18.31
CA ASP A 416 21.37 11.43 18.77
C ASP A 416 22.58 11.09 17.89
N LYS A 417 22.69 11.71 16.70
CA LYS A 417 23.62 11.31 15.63
C LYS A 417 23.52 9.81 15.31
N SER A 418 22.30 9.27 15.37
CA SER A 418 22.01 7.84 15.32
C SER A 418 21.48 7.43 13.94
N TYR A 419 22.40 7.12 13.02
CA TYR A 419 22.10 6.75 11.63
C TYR A 419 22.40 5.28 11.30
N GLY A 420 22.66 4.46 12.32
CA GLY A 420 23.14 3.10 12.10
C GLY A 420 24.60 3.04 11.66
N GLY A 421 25.07 1.82 11.38
CA GLY A 421 26.44 1.57 10.98
C GLY A 421 26.65 0.13 10.53
N TYR A 422 27.79 -0.09 9.91
CA TYR A 422 28.20 -1.37 9.34
C TYR A 422 29.02 -2.16 10.35
N VAL A 423 28.62 -3.41 10.60
CA VAL A 423 29.33 -4.33 11.51
C VAL A 423 29.91 -5.48 10.70
N LYS A 424 31.20 -5.77 10.90
CA LYS A 424 31.88 -6.90 10.24
C LYS A 424 31.47 -8.21 10.90
N GLY A 425 30.86 -9.09 10.12
CA GLY A 425 30.52 -10.46 10.48
C GLY A 425 31.41 -11.48 9.78
N ARG A 426 31.16 -12.77 10.06
CA ARG A 426 31.91 -13.90 9.46
C ARG A 426 31.73 -14.00 7.94
N ASN A 427 30.58 -13.58 7.44
CA ASN A 427 30.17 -13.71 6.03
C ASN A 427 30.09 -12.35 5.31
N GLY A 428 30.83 -11.35 5.79
CA GLY A 428 30.83 -10.00 5.23
C GLY A 428 30.32 -8.94 6.20
N THR A 429 29.97 -7.78 5.67
CA THR A 429 29.58 -6.59 6.45
C THR A 429 28.06 -6.43 6.43
N THR A 430 27.44 -6.22 7.59
CA THR A 430 25.98 -6.06 7.70
C THR A 430 25.63 -4.72 8.33
N PHE A 431 24.68 -4.00 7.73
CA PHE A 431 24.14 -2.77 8.29
C PHE A 431 23.28 -3.06 9.53
N LYS A 432 23.49 -2.30 10.61
CA LYS A 432 22.69 -2.35 11.83
C LYS A 432 22.26 -0.94 12.23
N SER A 433 21.01 -0.82 12.66
CA SER A 433 20.45 0.43 13.17
C SER A 433 19.45 0.15 14.29
N ASN A 434 19.34 1.09 15.22
CA ASN A 434 18.19 1.14 16.12
C ASN A 434 16.95 1.59 15.33
N ASN A 435 15.76 1.20 15.79
CA ASN A 435 14.48 1.69 15.32
C ASN A 435 13.97 2.81 16.25
N TYR A 436 13.33 3.85 15.73
CA TYR A 436 12.69 4.89 16.55
C TYR A 436 11.17 4.77 16.45
N ALA A 437 10.52 5.16 17.53
CA ALA A 437 9.08 5.33 17.60
C ALA A 437 8.75 6.67 18.25
N ALA A 438 7.58 7.22 17.92
CA ALA A 438 7.04 8.43 18.50
C ALA A 438 5.59 8.17 18.91
N ALA A 439 5.15 8.75 20.02
CA ALA A 439 3.77 8.68 20.48
C ALA A 439 3.20 10.08 20.70
N ARG A 440 2.01 10.37 20.17
CA ARG A 440 1.24 11.57 20.50
C ARG A 440 0.37 11.30 21.72
N MET A 441 0.41 12.21 22.67
CA MET A 441 -0.28 12.04 23.93
C MET A 441 -0.92 13.33 24.43
N ALA A 442 -2.07 13.18 25.09
CA ALA A 442 -2.67 14.24 25.86
C ALA A 442 -1.80 14.63 27.07
N GLY A 443 -1.54 15.92 27.21
CA GLY A 443 -0.92 16.50 28.40
C GLY A 443 -1.82 16.42 29.63
N THR A 444 -1.22 16.26 30.81
CA THR A 444 -1.96 16.32 32.07
C THR A 444 -2.50 17.72 32.35
N GLY A 445 -3.60 17.81 33.09
CA GLY A 445 -4.16 19.09 33.56
C GLY A 445 -4.55 20.05 32.44
N GLY A 446 -4.92 19.55 31.26
CA GLY A 446 -5.32 20.37 30.12
C GLY A 446 -4.17 21.10 29.43
N LYS A 447 -2.91 20.72 29.67
CA LYS A 447 -1.72 21.37 29.07
C LYS A 447 -1.49 21.06 27.58
N GLY A 448 -2.51 20.55 26.88
CA GLY A 448 -2.47 20.22 25.46
C GLY A 448 -1.54 19.05 25.12
N ASP A 449 -1.56 18.64 23.87
CA ASP A 449 -0.83 17.44 23.43
C ASP A 449 0.69 17.63 23.41
N PHE A 450 1.40 16.51 23.39
CA PHE A 450 2.84 16.45 23.16
C PHE A 450 3.24 15.18 22.39
N ILE A 451 4.45 15.18 21.85
CA ILE A 451 5.05 14.00 21.19
C ILE A 451 6.21 13.50 22.06
N LEU A 452 6.24 12.20 22.34
CA LEU A 452 7.38 11.54 22.99
C LEU A 452 8.06 10.60 22.00
N VAL A 453 9.38 10.73 21.87
CA VAL A 453 10.20 9.95 20.94
C VAL A 453 11.17 9.07 21.71
N GLY A 454 11.28 7.80 21.32
CA GLY A 454 12.21 6.84 21.91
C GLY A 454 12.75 5.86 20.88
N ARG A 455 13.91 5.28 21.18
CA ARG A 455 14.58 4.32 20.30
C ARG A 455 14.68 2.93 20.90
N SER A 456 14.73 1.92 20.05
CA SER A 456 15.04 0.55 20.46
C SER A 456 16.45 0.48 21.01
N ASN A 457 16.65 -0.33 22.05
CA ASN A 457 17.99 -0.58 22.59
C ASN A 457 18.06 -1.97 23.25
N GLY A 458 18.95 -2.82 22.72
CA GLY A 458 19.15 -4.18 23.20
C GLY A 458 17.87 -5.02 23.02
N TYR A 459 17.33 -5.53 24.13
CA TYR A 459 16.09 -6.32 24.13
C TYR A 459 14.81 -5.47 24.08
N ARG A 460 14.92 -4.14 24.05
CA ARG A 460 13.78 -3.22 24.12
C ARG A 460 13.45 -2.65 22.76
N HIS A 461 12.20 -2.84 22.35
CA HIS A 461 11.65 -2.31 21.11
C HIS A 461 11.18 -0.86 21.32
N SER A 462 11.24 -0.04 20.28
CA SER A 462 10.98 1.40 20.36
C SER A 462 9.56 1.75 20.80
N GLU A 463 8.57 0.98 20.36
CA GLU A 463 7.16 1.12 20.72
C GLU A 463 6.97 0.95 22.24
N ARG A 464 7.73 0.02 22.83
CA ARG A 464 7.74 -0.21 24.28
C ARG A 464 8.39 0.94 25.04
N MET A 465 9.40 1.57 24.46
CA MET A 465 10.09 2.71 25.08
C MET A 465 9.18 3.92 25.22
N VAL A 466 8.30 4.16 24.24
CA VAL A 466 7.35 5.28 24.29
C VAL A 466 6.06 4.93 25.03
N GLY A 467 5.64 3.66 25.07
CA GLY A 467 4.36 3.26 25.68
C GLY A 467 4.41 2.83 27.17
N ILE A 468 5.48 2.15 27.62
CA ILE A 468 5.57 1.62 28.99
C ILE A 468 5.41 2.67 30.10
N PRO A 469 6.01 3.87 29.99
CA PRO A 469 5.89 4.91 31.01
C PRO A 469 4.43 5.19 31.42
N PHE A 470 3.51 5.18 30.46
CA PHE A 470 2.09 5.48 30.69
C PHE A 470 1.33 4.26 31.21
N LEU A 471 1.67 3.07 30.72
CA LEU A 471 1.14 1.81 31.25
C LEU A 471 1.50 1.58 32.73
N ARG A 472 2.63 2.13 33.21
CA ARG A 472 3.01 2.10 34.63
C ARG A 472 2.11 2.99 35.49
N GLN A 473 1.64 4.09 34.91
CA GLN A 473 0.81 5.08 35.58
C GLN A 473 -0.70 4.74 35.50
N GLY A 474 -1.09 3.75 34.69
CA GLY A 474 -2.51 3.44 34.41
C GLY A 474 -3.15 4.46 33.47
N ASP A 475 -2.32 5.15 32.69
CA ASP A 475 -2.66 6.32 31.88
C ASP A 475 -2.66 5.97 30.37
N GLU A 476 -2.80 4.70 30.01
CA GLU A 476 -2.78 4.24 28.60
C GLU A 476 -3.78 4.97 27.69
N GLY A 477 -4.88 5.49 28.23
CA GLY A 477 -5.88 6.26 27.51
C GLY A 477 -5.39 7.61 26.96
N ARG A 478 -4.24 8.10 27.45
CA ARG A 478 -3.63 9.35 26.98
C ARG A 478 -2.88 9.17 25.66
N VAL A 479 -2.60 7.94 25.23
CA VAL A 479 -1.89 7.68 23.98
C VAL A 479 -2.89 7.61 22.82
N HIS A 480 -2.80 8.56 21.90
CA HIS A 480 -3.72 8.68 20.77
C HIS A 480 -3.14 8.10 19.48
N GLU A 481 -1.85 8.35 19.25
CA GLU A 481 -1.17 7.92 18.03
C GLU A 481 0.21 7.37 18.37
N VAL A 482 0.62 6.32 17.68
CA VAL A 482 1.96 5.77 17.73
C VAL A 482 2.49 5.61 16.31
N TYR A 483 3.68 6.14 16.07
CA TYR A 483 4.45 5.94 14.86
C TYR A 483 5.67 5.10 15.18
N THR A 484 6.03 4.16 14.31
CA THR A 484 7.29 3.42 14.35
C THR A 484 7.94 3.41 12.98
N GLU A 485 9.26 3.60 12.90
CA GLU A 485 9.90 3.69 11.58
C GLU A 485 9.79 2.40 10.77
N ARG A 486 9.94 1.25 11.41
CA ARG A 486 9.60 -0.07 10.86
C ARG A 486 8.27 -0.55 11.41
N ALA A 487 7.50 -1.27 10.60
CA ALA A 487 6.24 -1.89 11.00
C ALA A 487 6.38 -2.64 12.35
N PRO A 488 5.40 -2.56 13.26
CA PRO A 488 5.44 -3.30 14.51
C PRO A 488 5.60 -4.79 14.22
N CYS A 489 6.61 -5.44 14.82
CA CYS A 489 6.85 -6.85 14.54
C CYS A 489 5.65 -7.71 14.97
N ALA A 490 5.30 -8.71 14.14
CA ALA A 490 4.24 -9.68 14.42
C ALA A 490 4.79 -11.00 15.00
N ASP A 491 6.11 -11.19 14.97
CA ASP A 491 6.83 -12.35 15.49
C ASP A 491 7.76 -12.01 16.67
N GLY A 492 8.20 -13.04 17.40
CA GLY A 492 9.11 -12.89 18.54
C GLY A 492 8.52 -12.03 19.66
N ALA A 493 9.03 -10.80 19.80
CA ALA A 493 8.54 -9.84 20.79
C ALA A 493 7.06 -9.45 20.55
N ASN A 494 6.59 -9.54 19.29
CA ASN A 494 5.24 -9.24 18.85
C ASN A 494 4.72 -7.86 19.33
N CYS A 495 5.32 -6.80 18.80
CA CYS A 495 4.93 -5.43 19.09
C CYS A 495 3.50 -5.11 18.65
N SER A 496 3.02 -5.70 17.54
CA SER A 496 1.64 -5.49 17.08
C SER A 496 0.63 -6.01 18.10
N ALA A 497 0.81 -7.24 18.60
CA ALA A 497 -0.03 -7.78 19.67
C ALA A 497 0.08 -6.96 20.97
N TRP A 498 1.29 -6.51 21.31
CA TRP A 498 1.50 -5.72 22.52
C TRP A 498 0.76 -4.39 22.47
N LEU A 499 0.77 -3.70 21.33
CA LEU A 499 0.00 -2.49 21.11
C LEU A 499 -1.51 -2.78 21.22
N GLY A 500 -2.00 -3.82 20.56
CA GLY A 500 -3.42 -4.18 20.55
C GLY A 500 -3.96 -4.65 21.91
N GLU A 501 -3.12 -5.23 22.76
CA GLU A 501 -3.52 -5.71 24.09
C GLU A 501 -3.42 -4.66 25.20
N ARG A 502 -2.46 -3.74 25.08
CA ARG A 502 -2.09 -2.82 26.17
C ARG A 502 -2.69 -1.43 26.01
N PHE A 503 -3.05 -1.04 24.80
CA PHE A 503 -3.62 0.28 24.53
C PHE A 503 -5.08 0.17 24.12
N PRO A 504 -5.85 1.26 24.26
CA PRO A 504 -7.24 1.29 23.79
C PRO A 504 -7.33 0.97 22.30
N PRO A 505 -8.42 0.34 21.83
CA PRO A 505 -8.62 0.02 20.41
C PRO A 505 -8.70 1.28 19.51
N THR A 506 -8.86 2.46 20.10
CA THR A 506 -8.88 3.75 19.40
C THR A 506 -7.50 4.30 19.05
N ILE A 507 -6.41 3.63 19.48
CA ILE A 507 -5.05 4.06 19.17
C ILE A 507 -4.76 3.94 17.68
N SER A 508 -4.32 5.03 17.05
CA SER A 508 -3.86 5.01 15.66
C SER A 508 -2.40 4.59 15.61
N VAL A 509 -2.07 3.57 14.81
CA VAL A 509 -0.69 3.13 14.64
C VAL A 509 -0.26 3.37 13.20
N THR A 510 0.91 3.99 13.01
CA THR A 510 1.50 4.22 11.69
C THR A 510 2.94 3.74 11.64
N HIS A 511 3.41 3.40 10.45
CA HIS A 511 4.81 3.04 10.22
C HIS A 511 5.33 3.52 8.88
N SER A 512 6.65 3.51 8.64
CA SER A 512 7.18 3.93 7.33
C SER A 512 7.76 2.82 6.49
N VAL A 513 8.43 1.86 7.10
CA VAL A 513 9.10 0.78 6.40
C VAL A 513 8.45 -0.54 6.75
N GLU A 514 8.01 -1.26 5.73
CA GLU A 514 7.46 -2.61 5.91
C GLU A 514 8.49 -3.54 6.53
N TYR A 515 8.04 -4.36 7.48
CA TYR A 515 8.88 -5.28 8.23
C TYR A 515 8.09 -6.52 8.64
N GLY A 516 7.71 -7.31 7.63
CA GLY A 516 6.90 -8.51 7.78
C GLY A 516 7.66 -9.69 8.43
N THR A 517 7.03 -10.86 8.43
CA THR A 517 7.56 -12.06 9.10
C THR A 517 8.57 -12.84 8.24
N THR A 518 8.56 -12.66 6.91
CA THR A 518 9.43 -13.39 5.97
C THR A 518 10.81 -12.76 5.87
N ASP A 519 11.83 -13.58 5.57
CA ASP A 519 13.21 -13.12 5.39
C ASP A 519 13.35 -12.12 4.24
N ALA A 520 12.58 -12.31 3.16
CA ALA A 520 12.54 -11.39 2.02
C ALA A 520 12.00 -10.01 2.44
N SER A 521 10.89 -9.96 3.19
CA SER A 521 10.31 -8.71 3.70
C SER A 521 11.27 -8.00 4.66
N LYS A 522 11.87 -8.73 5.60
CA LYS A 522 12.86 -8.19 6.55
C LYS A 522 14.09 -7.66 5.83
N SER A 523 14.56 -8.35 4.79
CA SER A 523 15.73 -7.93 4.00
C SER A 523 15.43 -6.64 3.22
N ALA A 524 14.27 -6.56 2.56
CA ALA A 524 13.84 -5.35 1.87
C ALA A 524 13.66 -4.17 2.83
N GLY A 525 13.01 -4.38 3.98
CA GLY A 525 12.84 -3.34 5.00
C GLY A 525 14.17 -2.89 5.63
N ASN A 526 15.11 -3.81 5.85
CA ASN A 526 16.45 -3.45 6.32
C ASN A 526 17.19 -2.58 5.29
N LYS A 527 17.10 -2.92 4.00
CA LYS A 527 17.71 -2.16 2.91
C LYS A 527 17.09 -0.76 2.76
N ALA A 528 15.75 -0.65 2.82
CA ALA A 528 15.07 0.63 2.77
C ALA A 528 15.48 1.55 3.93
N MET A 529 15.61 1.00 5.14
CA MET A 529 16.09 1.76 6.30
C MET A 529 17.58 2.11 6.19
N GLU A 530 18.42 1.26 5.61
CA GLU A 530 19.82 1.58 5.33
C GLU A 530 19.93 2.79 4.38
N ASP A 531 19.22 2.75 3.25
CA ASP A 531 19.22 3.83 2.26
C ASP A 531 18.73 5.14 2.87
N TYR A 532 17.61 5.08 3.59
CA TYR A 532 17.06 6.23 4.29
C TYR A 532 18.05 6.83 5.29
N LEU A 533 18.67 6.01 6.14
CA LEU A 533 19.56 6.52 7.18
C LEU A 533 20.89 7.03 6.63
N ASN A 534 21.37 6.45 5.53
CA ASN A 534 22.51 6.98 4.79
C ASN A 534 22.19 8.36 4.20
N ALA A 535 21.01 8.53 3.60
CA ALA A 535 20.54 9.83 3.13
C ALA A 535 20.40 10.82 4.31
N LEU A 536 19.72 10.42 5.39
CA LEU A 536 19.51 11.26 6.57
C LEU A 536 20.84 11.70 7.21
N LYS A 537 21.86 10.84 7.22
CA LYS A 537 23.20 11.19 7.69
C LYS A 537 23.86 12.25 6.83
N ALA A 538 23.64 12.21 5.51
CA ALA A 538 24.13 13.22 4.59
C ALA A 538 23.44 14.59 4.78
N SER A 539 22.24 14.64 5.41
CA SER A 539 21.57 15.92 5.81
C SER A 539 22.03 16.58 7.08
N ARG A 540 23.12 16.10 7.67
CA ARG A 540 23.53 16.57 8.98
C ARG A 540 23.84 18.06 9.00
#